data_AF-A0A6J4SS07-F1
#
_entry.id   AF-A0A6J4SS07-F1
#
_cell.length_a   1.000
_cell.length_b   1.000
_cell.length_c   1.000
_cell.angle_alpha   90.00
_cell.angle_beta   90.00
_cell.angle_gamma   90.00
#
_symmetry.space_group_name_H-M   'P 1'
#
loop_
_entity.id
_entity.type
_entity.pdbx_description
1 polymer ?
#
loop_
_entity_poly.entity_id
_entity_poly.type
_entity_poly.pdbx_seq_one_letter_code
_entity_poly.pdbx_strand_id
1 'polypeptide(L)'
;MLDARVYRAAFLPLLLALFVVAFSLERRPQPAVTPLAADAFNAPATLDSLRELGGAFPRRRPGSSGDAGLADRVAQTLDANGFEVARRTSEGRPAGGPEDSETVVGVRPGVSSRRIVVVADRSARFSPGLAELSGTAALLELSRIFRAAAAPQAPGEAGETRAVGRELRRTLVLVSGTGAALAGGAPTARAIEAVAGPKESIDAVL
;
A
#
# COMPACT_ATOMS: atom_id res chain seq x y z
N MET A 1 72.40 10.80 24.97
CA MET A 1 71.25 9.92 25.24
C MET A 1 70.08 10.44 24.42
N LEU A 2 69.59 9.69 23.44
CA LEU A 2 68.42 10.06 22.66
C LEU A 2 67.22 10.14 23.61
N ASP A 3 66.60 11.33 23.69
CA ASP A 3 65.47 11.58 24.58
C ASP A 3 64.26 10.77 24.09
N ALA A 4 63.80 9.83 24.92
CA ALA A 4 62.66 8.96 24.63
C ALA A 4 61.38 9.75 24.29
N ARG A 5 61.29 11.02 24.71
CA ARG A 5 60.19 11.93 24.37
C ARG A 5 60.16 12.30 22.89
N VAL A 6 61.32 12.49 22.27
CA VAL A 6 61.44 12.79 20.83
C VAL A 6 61.04 11.57 20.01
N TYR A 7 61.40 10.37 20.47
CA TYR A 7 61.01 9.11 19.81
C TYR A 7 59.49 8.88 19.87
N ARG A 8 58.83 9.19 21.00
CA ARG A 8 57.37 9.13 21.11
C ARG A 8 56.65 10.17 20.25
N ALA A 9 57.18 11.39 20.16
CA ALA A 9 56.60 12.46 19.35
C ALA A 9 56.67 12.14 17.84
N ALA A 10 57.76 11.54 17.37
CA ALA A 10 57.92 11.13 15.98
C ALA A 10 57.02 9.92 15.60
N PHE A 11 56.63 9.10 16.56
CA PHE A 11 55.79 7.91 16.33
C PHE A 11 54.28 8.21 16.27
N LEU A 12 53.85 9.32 16.88
CA LEU A 12 52.45 9.76 16.90
C LEU A 12 51.82 9.93 15.51
N PRO A 13 52.45 10.62 14.53
CA PRO A 13 51.86 10.77 13.19
C PRO A 13 51.80 9.45 12.42
N LEU A 14 52.74 8.53 12.64
CA LEU A 14 52.72 7.21 12.03
C LEU A 14 51.52 6.38 12.53
N LEU A 15 51.27 6.44 13.84
CA LEU A 15 50.16 5.74 14.48
C LEU A 15 48.80 6.32 14.02
N LEU A 16 48.71 7.64 13.84
CA LEU A 16 47.54 8.30 13.27
C LEU A 16 47.29 7.88 11.82
N ALA A 17 48.32 7.86 10.97
CA ALA A 17 48.21 7.41 9.59
C ALA A 17 47.73 5.96 9.50
N LEU A 18 48.19 5.10 10.42
CA LEU A 18 47.78 3.69 10.49
C LEU A 18 46.29 3.56 10.86
N PHE A 19 45.78 4.39 11.77
CA PHE A 19 44.36 4.46 12.09
C PHE A 19 43.52 4.95 10.90
N VAL A 20 43.96 6.00 10.20
CA VAL A 20 43.24 6.50 9.02
C VAL A 20 43.16 5.43 7.94
N VAL A 21 44.23 4.69 7.69
CA VAL A 21 44.23 3.58 6.72
C VAL A 21 43.30 2.45 7.17
N ALA A 22 43.34 2.07 8.45
CA ALA A 22 42.49 1.01 9.00
C ALA A 22 40.99 1.34 8.87
N PHE A 23 40.58 2.58 9.18
CA PHE A 23 39.20 3.03 9.04
C PHE A 23 38.81 3.40 7.61
N SER A 24 39.78 3.73 6.73
CA SER A 24 39.50 3.97 5.31
C SER A 24 39.28 2.68 4.51
N LEU A 25 39.74 1.54 5.03
CA LEU A 25 39.58 0.22 4.41
C LEU A 25 38.30 -0.50 4.86
N GLU A 26 37.47 0.14 5.68
CA GLU A 26 36.22 -0.42 6.15
C GLU A 26 35.34 -0.76 4.94
N ARG A 27 35.11 -2.06 4.73
CA ARG A 27 34.38 -2.55 3.57
C ARG A 27 32.97 -2.00 3.62
N ARG A 28 32.54 -1.41 2.51
CA ARG A 28 31.14 -1.03 2.27
C ARG A 28 30.24 -2.15 2.77
N PRO A 29 29.23 -1.87 3.63
CA PRO A 29 28.28 -2.89 4.06
C PRO A 29 27.70 -3.56 2.81
N GLN A 30 27.72 -4.89 2.79
CA GLN A 30 27.17 -5.65 1.68
C GLN A 30 25.70 -5.24 1.47
N PRO A 31 25.24 -5.13 0.21
CA PRO A 31 23.84 -4.86 -0.06
C PRO A 31 22.98 -5.85 0.71
N ALA A 32 22.04 -5.33 1.51
CA ALA A 32 21.08 -6.17 2.21
C ALA A 32 20.26 -6.94 1.16
N VAL A 33 20.55 -8.23 1.00
CA VAL A 33 19.72 -9.14 0.21
C VAL A 33 18.53 -9.52 1.06
N THR A 34 17.32 -9.11 0.66
CA THR A 34 16.08 -9.51 1.32
C THR A 34 15.80 -10.99 1.00
N PRO A 35 15.74 -11.89 2.00
CA PRO A 35 15.48 -13.31 1.77
C PRO A 35 13.99 -13.63 1.62
N LEU A 36 13.09 -12.66 1.74
CA LEU A 36 11.69 -12.87 1.40
C LEU A 36 11.56 -12.86 -0.12
N ALA A 37 11.26 -14.03 -0.69
CA ALA A 37 10.66 -14.11 -2.01
C ALA A 37 9.57 -13.04 -2.08
N ALA A 38 9.62 -12.17 -3.09
CA ALA A 38 8.51 -11.26 -3.33
C ALA A 38 7.26 -12.13 -3.40
N ASP A 39 6.30 -11.94 -2.49
CA ASP A 39 4.95 -12.45 -2.68
C ASP A 39 4.51 -11.87 -4.02
N ALA A 40 4.66 -12.68 -5.06
CA ALA A 40 4.51 -12.23 -6.43
C ALA A 40 3.02 -12.14 -6.75
N PHE A 41 2.71 -11.23 -7.67
CA PHE A 41 1.37 -11.14 -8.21
C PHE A 41 0.98 -12.47 -8.85
N ASN A 42 -0.06 -13.11 -8.32
CA ASN A 42 -0.56 -14.38 -8.83
C ASN A 42 -1.68 -14.12 -9.85
N ALA A 43 -1.29 -13.95 -11.12
CA ALA A 43 -2.24 -13.68 -12.20
C ALA A 43 -3.30 -14.79 -12.37
N PRO A 44 -2.98 -16.10 -12.32
CA PRO A 44 -3.99 -17.15 -12.35
C PRO A 44 -5.03 -17.04 -11.22
N ALA A 45 -4.60 -16.89 -9.97
CA ALA A 45 -5.51 -16.75 -8.84
C ALA A 45 -6.36 -15.47 -8.93
N THR A 46 -5.78 -14.39 -9.45
CA THR A 46 -6.51 -13.12 -9.69
C THR A 46 -7.59 -13.31 -10.75
N LEU A 47 -7.31 -14.07 -11.81
CA LEU A 47 -8.27 -14.35 -12.86
C LEU A 47 -9.42 -15.23 -12.37
N ASP A 48 -9.15 -16.18 -11.48
CA ASP A 48 -10.18 -17.00 -10.85
C ASP A 48 -11.04 -16.17 -9.89
N SER A 49 -10.42 -15.32 -9.07
CA SER A 49 -11.11 -14.34 -8.23
C SER A 49 -11.97 -13.38 -9.05
N LEU A 50 -11.48 -12.92 -10.21
CA LEU A 50 -12.25 -12.08 -11.13
C LEU A 50 -13.52 -12.77 -11.61
N ARG A 51 -13.43 -14.06 -11.98
CA ARG A 51 -14.59 -14.85 -12.41
C ARG A 51 -15.57 -15.09 -11.26
N GLU A 52 -15.06 -15.39 -10.07
CA GLU A 52 -15.87 -15.54 -8.86
C GLU A 52 -16.65 -14.27 -8.55
N LEU A 53 -15.96 -13.12 -8.48
CA LEU A 53 -16.57 -11.82 -8.23
C LEU A 53 -17.58 -11.45 -9.32
N GLY A 54 -17.28 -11.74 -10.60
CA GLY A 54 -18.21 -11.51 -11.69
C GLY A 54 -19.46 -12.40 -11.64
N GLY A 55 -19.34 -13.61 -11.11
CA GLY A 55 -20.47 -14.52 -10.87
C GLY A 55 -21.31 -14.14 -9.65
N ALA A 56 -20.66 -13.69 -8.57
CA ALA A 56 -21.32 -13.26 -7.33
C ALA A 56 -21.99 -11.88 -7.47
N PHE A 57 -21.39 -10.97 -8.23
CA PHE A 57 -21.87 -9.61 -8.47
C PHE A 57 -22.03 -9.32 -9.99
N PRO A 58 -22.97 -10.01 -10.67
CA PRO A 58 -23.12 -9.88 -12.12
C PRO A 58 -23.73 -8.54 -12.54
N ARG A 59 -24.59 -7.96 -11.69
CA ARG A 59 -25.23 -6.66 -11.90
C ARG A 59 -24.73 -5.68 -10.86
N ARG A 60 -23.88 -4.75 -11.27
CA ARG A 60 -23.22 -3.77 -10.39
C ARG A 60 -23.17 -2.39 -11.05
N ARG A 61 -24.35 -1.93 -11.47
CA ARG A 61 -24.53 -0.53 -11.88
C ARG A 61 -24.24 0.35 -10.65
N PRO A 62 -23.61 1.52 -10.81
CA PRO A 62 -23.41 2.45 -9.70
C PRO A 62 -24.71 2.67 -8.91
N GLY A 63 -24.66 2.55 -7.58
CA GLY A 63 -25.83 2.71 -6.70
C GLY A 63 -26.73 1.47 -6.52
N SER A 64 -26.54 0.43 -7.34
CA SER A 64 -27.30 -0.81 -7.20
C SER A 64 -26.87 -1.64 -5.99
N SER A 65 -27.73 -2.56 -5.53
CA SER A 65 -27.41 -3.48 -4.45
C SER A 65 -26.19 -4.37 -4.74
N GLY A 66 -25.95 -4.72 -6.00
CA GLY A 66 -24.76 -5.49 -6.38
C GLY A 66 -23.47 -4.66 -6.38
N ASP A 67 -23.56 -3.34 -6.59
CA ASP A 67 -22.41 -2.45 -6.38
C ASP A 67 -22.11 -2.28 -4.88
N ALA A 68 -23.14 -2.05 -4.07
CA ALA A 68 -23.00 -1.96 -2.61
C ALA A 68 -22.44 -3.27 -2.01
N GLY A 69 -22.96 -4.43 -2.44
CA GLY A 69 -22.45 -5.72 -2.00
C GLY A 69 -21.00 -5.98 -2.41
N LEU A 70 -20.58 -5.50 -3.60
CA LEU A 70 -19.17 -5.56 -4.00
C LEU A 70 -18.31 -4.59 -3.18
N ALA A 71 -18.80 -3.39 -2.86
CA ALA A 71 -18.13 -2.45 -1.96
C ALA A 71 -17.90 -3.08 -0.58
N ASP A 72 -18.89 -3.77 -0.02
CA ASP A 72 -18.78 -4.51 1.22
C ASP A 72 -17.71 -5.60 1.16
N ARG A 73 -17.71 -6.38 0.07
CA ARG A 73 -16.72 -7.43 -0.15
C ARG A 73 -15.30 -6.86 -0.23
N VAL A 74 -15.11 -5.74 -0.92
CA VAL A 74 -13.81 -5.05 -1.01
C VAL A 74 -13.38 -4.56 0.37
N ALA A 75 -14.26 -3.86 1.10
CA ALA A 75 -13.96 -3.34 2.43
C ALA A 75 -13.55 -4.45 3.40
N GLN A 76 -14.29 -5.56 3.44
CA GLN A 76 -13.97 -6.72 4.27
C GLN A 76 -12.61 -7.34 3.90
N THR A 77 -12.32 -7.44 2.60
CA THR A 77 -11.06 -8.04 2.13
C THR A 77 -9.86 -7.17 2.49
N LEU A 78 -9.99 -5.84 2.36
CA LEU A 78 -8.94 -4.89 2.75
C LEU A 78 -8.68 -4.94 4.26
N ASP A 79 -9.74 -4.93 5.07
CA ASP A 79 -9.66 -5.02 6.53
C ASP A 79 -9.00 -6.34 6.98
N ALA A 80 -9.43 -7.47 6.40
CA ALA A 80 -8.84 -8.78 6.67
C ALA A 80 -7.35 -8.87 6.27
N ASN A 81 -6.90 -8.05 5.33
CA ASN A 81 -5.49 -7.93 4.95
C ASN A 81 -4.73 -6.88 5.78
N GLY A 82 -5.35 -6.29 6.81
CA GLY A 82 -4.70 -5.35 7.73
C GLY A 82 -4.53 -3.94 7.16
N PHE A 83 -5.43 -3.51 6.27
CA PHE A 83 -5.53 -2.11 5.84
C PHE A 83 -6.50 -1.37 6.76
N GLU A 84 -6.22 -0.10 7.04
CA GLU A 84 -7.19 0.81 7.66
C GLU A 84 -8.23 1.19 6.60
N VAL A 85 -9.48 0.77 6.80
CA VAL A 85 -10.54 0.95 5.82
C VAL A 85 -11.42 2.15 6.16
N ALA A 86 -11.62 3.03 5.19
CA ALA A 86 -12.57 4.13 5.25
C ALA A 86 -13.56 4.03 4.08
N ARG A 87 -14.84 4.29 4.37
CA ARG A 87 -15.91 4.37 3.37
C ARG A 87 -16.36 5.81 3.23
N ARG A 88 -16.57 6.25 1.99
CA ARG A 88 -17.04 7.60 1.68
C ARG A 88 -18.17 7.53 0.67
N THR A 89 -19.34 7.98 1.06
CA THR A 89 -20.42 8.25 0.13
C THR A 89 -20.19 9.62 -0.50
N SER A 90 -20.30 9.69 -1.82
CA SER A 90 -20.36 10.95 -2.54
C SER A 90 -21.74 11.06 -3.16
N GLU A 91 -22.44 12.13 -2.78
CA GLU A 91 -23.61 12.59 -3.51
C GLU A 91 -23.12 13.23 -4.81
N GLY A 92 -23.53 12.67 -5.94
CA GLY A 92 -23.15 13.14 -7.25
C GLY A 92 -24.08 12.52 -8.28
N ARG A 93 -24.23 13.16 -9.44
CA ARG A 93 -25.04 12.62 -10.53
C ARG A 93 -24.12 11.89 -11.51
N PRO A 94 -23.98 10.55 -11.42
CA PRO A 94 -23.48 9.76 -12.53
C PRO A 94 -24.15 10.17 -13.84
N ALA A 95 -23.43 10.03 -14.96
CA ALA A 95 -23.97 10.21 -16.31
C ALA A 95 -25.15 9.25 -16.66
N GLY A 96 -25.72 8.56 -15.67
CA GLY A 96 -26.84 7.62 -15.78
C GLY A 96 -27.86 7.66 -14.63
N GLY A 97 -27.84 8.65 -13.73
CA GLY A 97 -28.89 8.80 -12.70
C GLY A 97 -28.43 9.41 -11.37
N PRO A 98 -29.36 9.76 -10.46
CA PRO A 98 -29.08 10.39 -9.16
C PRO A 98 -28.82 9.37 -8.04
N GLU A 99 -27.90 8.43 -8.25
CA GLU A 99 -27.63 7.39 -7.25
C GLU A 99 -26.31 7.64 -6.51
N ASP A 100 -26.36 7.47 -5.19
CA ASP A 100 -25.23 7.62 -4.28
C ASP A 100 -24.09 6.70 -4.70
N SER A 101 -22.88 7.26 -4.75
CA SER A 101 -21.67 6.52 -5.11
C SER A 101 -20.79 6.33 -3.89
N GLU A 102 -20.57 5.08 -3.48
CA GLU A 102 -19.67 4.74 -2.37
C GLU A 102 -18.23 4.53 -2.88
N THR A 103 -17.26 5.09 -2.19
CA THR A 103 -15.83 4.83 -2.39
C THR A 103 -15.27 4.13 -1.16
N VAL A 104 -14.59 3.02 -1.39
CA VAL A 104 -13.87 2.28 -0.35
C VAL A 104 -12.39 2.61 -0.48
N VAL A 105 -11.77 3.04 0.61
CA VAL A 105 -10.35 3.36 0.67
C VAL A 105 -9.69 2.49 1.72
N GLY A 106 -8.65 1.74 1.34
CA GLY A 106 -7.78 1.02 2.28
C GLY A 106 -6.42 1.72 2.35
N VAL A 107 -5.98 2.07 3.55
CA VAL A 107 -4.67 2.67 3.81
C VAL A 107 -3.78 1.67 4.51
N ARG A 108 -2.56 1.51 4.00
CA ARG A 108 -1.50 0.81 4.70
C ARG A 108 -0.33 1.75 4.95
N PRO A 109 -0.08 2.14 6.21
CA PRO A 109 0.97 3.08 6.53
C PRO A 109 2.35 2.50 6.17
N GLY A 110 3.21 3.37 5.65
CA GLY A 110 4.62 3.10 5.49
C GLY A 110 5.47 4.05 6.33
N VAL A 111 6.79 3.84 6.34
CA VAL A 111 7.73 4.66 7.12
C VAL A 111 7.86 6.10 6.59
N SER A 112 7.44 6.36 5.36
CA SER A 112 7.42 7.70 4.75
C SER A 112 6.00 8.27 4.67
N SER A 113 5.92 9.59 4.79
CA SER A 113 4.74 10.39 4.45
C SER A 113 4.40 10.38 2.95
N ARG A 114 5.30 9.88 2.09
CA ARG A 114 5.06 9.72 0.65
C ARG A 114 4.12 8.56 0.38
N ARG A 115 3.23 8.76 -0.59
CA ARG A 115 2.08 7.87 -0.83
C ARG A 115 2.03 7.37 -2.26
N ILE A 116 1.61 6.12 -2.44
CA ILE A 116 1.26 5.53 -3.73
C ILE A 116 -0.23 5.25 -3.68
N VAL A 117 -0.99 5.81 -4.63
CA VAL A 117 -2.43 5.61 -4.73
C VAL A 117 -2.72 4.72 -5.93
N VAL A 118 -3.50 3.65 -5.72
CA VAL A 118 -3.99 2.77 -6.79
C VAL A 118 -5.51 2.88 -6.81
N VAL A 119 -6.08 3.19 -7.97
CA VAL A 119 -7.51 3.45 -8.13
C VAL A 119 -8.11 2.43 -9.10
N ALA A 120 -9.24 1.83 -8.71
CA ALA A 120 -9.97 0.90 -9.56
C ALA A 120 -11.48 1.21 -9.57
N ASP A 121 -12.08 1.14 -10.76
CA ASP A 121 -13.53 1.09 -10.90
C ASP A 121 -14.02 -0.33 -10.59
N ARG A 122 -15.11 -0.42 -9.85
CA ARG A 122 -15.80 -1.70 -9.57
C ARG A 122 -17.14 -1.81 -10.31
N SER A 123 -17.65 -0.70 -10.83
CA SER A 123 -18.96 -0.65 -11.46
C SER A 123 -18.97 -1.24 -12.87
N ALA A 124 -20.15 -1.65 -13.33
CA ALA A 124 -20.33 -2.18 -14.68
C ALA A 124 -21.58 -1.61 -15.34
N ARG A 125 -21.46 -1.30 -16.64
CA ARG A 125 -22.61 -0.91 -17.48
C ARG A 125 -23.35 -2.12 -18.04
N PHE A 126 -22.64 -3.23 -18.22
CA PHE A 126 -23.15 -4.49 -18.74
C PHE A 126 -22.85 -5.64 -17.79
N SER A 127 -23.68 -6.67 -17.80
CA SER A 127 -23.51 -7.88 -16.98
C SER A 127 -22.83 -8.97 -17.82
N PRO A 128 -21.81 -9.69 -17.29
CA PRO A 128 -21.15 -9.52 -15.99
C PRO A 128 -19.98 -8.53 -16.01
N GLY A 129 -19.65 -7.90 -17.14
CA GLY A 129 -18.65 -6.81 -17.23
C GLY A 129 -17.26 -7.15 -16.68
N LEU A 130 -16.68 -8.31 -17.01
CA LEU A 130 -15.44 -8.77 -16.38
C LEU A 130 -14.24 -7.84 -16.64
N ALA A 131 -14.20 -7.17 -17.79
CA ALA A 131 -13.12 -6.25 -18.12
C ALA A 131 -13.07 -5.08 -17.14
N GLU A 132 -14.23 -4.50 -16.82
CA GLU A 132 -14.37 -3.41 -15.86
C GLU A 132 -13.98 -3.84 -14.44
N LEU A 133 -14.22 -5.09 -14.07
CA LEU A 133 -13.89 -5.63 -12.74
C LEU A 133 -12.41 -5.99 -12.57
N SER A 134 -11.66 -6.14 -13.67
CA SER A 134 -10.27 -6.60 -13.65
C SER A 134 -9.36 -5.73 -12.78
N GLY A 135 -9.56 -4.41 -12.80
CA GLY A 135 -8.82 -3.47 -11.94
C GLY A 135 -9.08 -3.71 -10.46
N THR A 136 -10.35 -3.97 -10.09
CA THR A 136 -10.70 -4.28 -8.69
C THR A 136 -10.15 -5.63 -8.26
N ALA A 137 -10.17 -6.66 -9.12
CA ALA A 137 -9.56 -7.95 -8.82
C ALA A 137 -8.03 -7.83 -8.59
N ALA A 138 -7.35 -7.06 -9.45
CA ALA A 138 -5.92 -6.78 -9.27
C ALA A 138 -5.63 -5.99 -7.99
N LEU A 139 -6.49 -5.02 -7.63
CA LEU A 139 -6.39 -4.27 -6.37
C LEU A 139 -6.50 -5.19 -5.15
N LEU A 140 -7.41 -6.16 -5.17
CA LEU A 140 -7.54 -7.14 -4.08
C LEU A 140 -6.32 -8.05 -3.98
N GLU A 141 -5.74 -8.48 -5.10
CA GLU A 141 -4.49 -9.24 -5.10
C GLU A 141 -3.32 -8.41 -4.54
N LEU A 142 -3.25 -7.11 -4.87
CA LEU A 142 -2.27 -6.21 -4.26
C LEU A 142 -2.47 -6.12 -2.74
N SER A 143 -3.72 -6.06 -2.26
CA SER A 143 -3.99 -6.06 -0.82
C SER A 143 -3.50 -7.35 -0.14
N ARG A 144 -3.61 -8.51 -0.80
CA ARG A 144 -3.09 -9.79 -0.31
C ARG A 144 -1.56 -9.79 -0.22
N ILE A 145 -0.88 -9.32 -1.26
CA ILE A 145 0.59 -9.21 -1.31
C ILE A 145 1.10 -8.28 -0.23
N PHE A 146 0.38 -7.18 0.00
CA PHE A 146 0.72 -6.19 1.00
C PHE A 146 -0.02 -6.40 2.32
N ARG A 147 -0.46 -7.62 2.64
CA ARG A 147 -1.11 -7.85 3.93
C ARG A 147 -0.18 -7.55 5.11
N ALA A 148 -0.72 -6.96 6.17
CA ALA A 148 -0.08 -6.95 7.48
C ALA A 148 -0.65 -8.11 8.28
N ALA A 149 0.17 -9.09 8.69
CA ALA A 149 -0.31 -10.08 9.64
C ALA A 149 -0.38 -9.38 11.01
N ALA A 150 -1.57 -9.39 11.61
CA ALA A 150 -1.67 -9.18 13.05
C ALA A 150 -0.93 -10.35 13.72
N ALA A 151 0.10 -10.05 14.51
CA ALA A 151 0.72 -11.07 15.35
C ALA A 151 -0.36 -11.65 16.28
N PRO A 152 -0.35 -12.96 16.57
CA PRO A 152 -1.13 -13.49 17.69
C PRO A 152 -0.77 -12.68 18.94
N GLN A 153 -1.76 -12.12 19.63
CA GLN A 153 -1.56 -11.47 20.92
C GLN A 153 -1.08 -12.55 21.89
N ALA A 154 0.23 -12.63 22.11
CA ALA A 154 0.77 -13.39 23.22
C ALA A 154 0.26 -12.72 24.51
N PRO A 155 -0.40 -13.46 25.41
CA PRO A 155 -0.93 -12.87 26.63
C PRO A 155 0.24 -12.50 27.54
N GLY A 156 0.40 -11.20 27.77
CA GLY A 156 1.29 -10.66 28.80
C GLY A 156 2.63 -10.18 28.27
N GLU A 157 2.64 -8.98 27.70
CA GLU A 157 3.64 -7.93 27.97
C GLU A 157 3.18 -6.66 27.25
N ALA A 158 3.24 -5.52 27.92
CA ALA A 158 2.95 -4.22 27.32
C ALA A 158 4.09 -3.85 26.34
N GLY A 159 4.12 -4.53 25.20
CA GLY A 159 5.06 -4.35 24.12
C GLY A 159 4.31 -3.91 22.88
N GLU A 160 4.69 -2.76 22.37
CA GLU A 160 4.35 -2.18 21.07
C GLU A 160 3.90 -3.24 20.05
N THR A 161 2.65 -3.13 19.58
CA THR A 161 2.06 -4.04 18.58
C THR A 161 2.81 -3.92 17.26
N ARG A 162 3.89 -4.68 17.11
CA ARG A 162 4.69 -4.68 15.88
C ARG A 162 3.96 -5.53 14.85
N ALA A 163 3.30 -4.87 13.90
CA ALA A 163 2.65 -5.52 12.77
C ALA A 163 3.65 -6.45 12.05
N VAL A 164 3.37 -7.74 12.02
CA VAL A 164 4.19 -8.72 11.30
C VAL A 164 3.76 -8.69 9.85
N GLY A 165 4.25 -7.70 9.11
CA GLY A 165 3.98 -7.53 7.68
C GLY A 165 5.17 -6.87 7.01
N ARG A 166 5.18 -6.86 5.68
CA ARG A 166 6.23 -6.18 4.92
C ARG A 166 6.30 -4.71 5.33
N GLU A 167 7.43 -4.25 5.89
CA GLU A 167 7.61 -2.83 6.16
C GLU A 167 7.52 -2.06 4.83
N LEU A 168 6.52 -1.18 4.72
CA LEU A 168 6.34 -0.36 3.55
C LEU A 168 7.22 0.88 3.66
N ARG A 169 8.00 1.18 2.61
CA ARG A 169 8.75 2.45 2.54
C ARG A 169 7.84 3.66 2.35
N ARG A 170 6.74 3.48 1.63
CA ARG A 170 5.74 4.50 1.31
C ARG A 170 4.38 4.01 1.74
N THR A 171 3.50 4.91 2.15
CA THR A 171 2.12 4.56 2.45
C THR A 171 1.42 4.11 1.16
N LEU A 172 0.76 2.96 1.19
CA LEU A 172 -0.02 2.45 0.07
C LEU A 172 -1.50 2.76 0.32
N VAL A 173 -2.16 3.36 -0.67
CA VAL A 173 -3.58 3.70 -0.62
C VAL A 173 -4.28 3.00 -1.77
N LEU A 174 -5.21 2.12 -1.46
CA LEU A 174 -6.02 1.39 -2.44
C LEU A 174 -7.43 1.99 -2.43
N VAL A 175 -7.89 2.44 -3.59
CA VAL A 175 -9.19 3.10 -3.76
C VAL A 175 -10.04 2.29 -4.73
N SER A 176 -11.19 1.81 -4.25
CA SER A 176 -12.21 1.18 -5.08
C SER A 176 -13.46 2.05 -5.11
N GLY A 177 -13.83 2.54 -6.28
CA GLY A 177 -14.97 3.44 -6.47
C GLY A 177 -15.81 3.07 -7.68
N THR A 178 -16.86 3.83 -7.93
CA THR A 178 -17.70 3.69 -9.12
C THR A 178 -17.48 4.85 -10.08
N GLY A 179 -17.69 4.60 -11.38
CA GLY A 179 -17.33 5.49 -12.48
C GLY A 179 -17.73 6.97 -12.33
N ALA A 180 -18.79 7.34 -11.62
CA ALA A 180 -19.11 8.76 -11.35
C ALA A 180 -18.22 9.38 -10.28
N ALA A 181 -17.93 8.63 -9.21
CA ALA A 181 -16.97 9.02 -8.18
C ALA A 181 -15.53 9.07 -8.74
N LEU A 182 -15.24 8.33 -9.81
CA LEU A 182 -13.92 8.27 -10.46
C LEU A 182 -13.76 9.26 -11.64
N ALA A 183 -14.76 9.39 -12.52
CA ALA A 183 -14.69 10.23 -13.73
C ALA A 183 -14.78 11.74 -13.44
N GLY A 184 -15.31 12.13 -12.28
CA GLY A 184 -15.40 13.53 -11.91
C GLY A 184 -14.06 14.18 -11.53
N GLY A 185 -12.99 13.38 -11.32
CA GLY A 185 -11.66 13.82 -10.85
C GLY A 185 -11.66 14.43 -9.44
N ALA A 186 -12.56 15.37 -9.16
CA ALA A 186 -12.80 16.01 -7.88
C ALA A 186 -13.30 15.07 -6.77
N PRO A 187 -14.22 14.10 -7.00
CA PRO A 187 -14.68 13.23 -5.93
C PRO A 187 -13.58 12.25 -5.50
N THR A 188 -12.86 11.67 -6.46
CA THR A 188 -11.69 10.82 -6.20
C THR A 188 -10.57 11.62 -5.54
N ALA A 189 -10.25 12.81 -6.06
CA ALA A 189 -9.24 13.67 -5.47
C ALA A 189 -9.61 14.07 -4.04
N ARG A 190 -10.89 14.33 -3.73
CA ARG A 190 -11.36 14.61 -2.36
C ARG A 190 -11.33 13.37 -1.47
N ALA A 191 -11.70 12.20 -1.99
CA ALA A 191 -11.62 10.94 -1.23
C ALA A 191 -10.16 10.59 -0.91
N ILE A 192 -9.26 10.78 -1.89
CA ILE A 192 -7.81 10.66 -1.74
C ILE A 192 -7.31 11.74 -0.79
N GLU A 193 -7.69 13.01 -0.91
CA GLU A 193 -7.19 14.09 -0.03
C GLU A 193 -7.67 13.93 1.42
N ALA A 194 -8.90 13.46 1.62
CA ALA A 194 -9.47 13.23 2.94
C ALA A 194 -8.87 12.03 3.69
N VAL A 195 -8.28 11.06 2.97
CA VAL A 195 -7.76 9.81 3.55
C VAL A 195 -6.24 9.70 3.41
N ALA A 196 -5.70 10.24 2.32
CA ALA A 196 -4.30 10.26 1.94
C ALA A 196 -3.66 11.66 2.01
N GLY A 197 -4.33 12.69 2.56
CA GLY A 197 -3.74 14.01 2.79
C GLY A 197 -3.40 14.83 1.52
N PRO A 198 -2.69 15.97 1.65
CA PRO A 198 -2.50 16.92 0.55
C PRO A 198 -1.73 16.32 -0.64
N LYS A 199 -2.06 16.76 -1.86
CA LYS A 199 -1.50 16.23 -3.12
C LYS A 199 0.03 16.22 -3.21
N GLU A 200 0.70 17.14 -2.53
CA GLU A 200 2.17 17.23 -2.49
C GLU A 200 2.85 15.98 -1.88
N SER A 201 2.09 15.14 -1.19
CA SER A 201 2.56 13.88 -0.61
C SER A 201 2.39 12.65 -1.51
N ILE A 202 1.72 12.80 -2.66
CA ILE A 202 1.41 11.70 -3.57
C ILE A 202 2.54 11.58 -4.59
N ASP A 203 3.32 10.50 -4.50
CA ASP A 203 4.40 10.21 -5.44
C ASP A 203 3.87 9.66 -6.77
N ALA A 204 2.73 8.95 -6.73
CA ALA A 204 2.12 8.32 -7.91
C ALA A 204 0.63 8.02 -7.70
N VAL A 205 -0.13 8.13 -8.79
CA VAL A 205 -1.51 7.63 -8.93
C VAL A 205 -1.51 6.63 -10.09
N LEU A 206 -2.00 5.42 -9.83
CA LEU A 206 -2.07 4.29 -10.77
C LEU A 206 -3.53 3.91 -11.01
#